data_AF-A0A2E7AE95-F1
#
_entry.id   AF-A0A2E7AE95-F1
#
_cell.length_a   1.000
_cell.length_b   1.000
_cell.length_c   1.000
_cell.angle_alpha   90.00
_cell.angle_beta   90.00
_cell.angle_gamma   90.00
#
_symmetry.space_group_name_H-M   'P 1'
#
loop_
_entity.id
_entity.type
_entity.pdbx_description
1 polymer ?
#
loop_
_entity_poly.entity_id
_entity_poly.type
_entity_poly.pdbx_seq_one_letter_code
_entity_poly.pdbx_strand_id
1 'polypeptide(L)'
;MSNFLELNVRTYVYDTEGIPGVWFFSLDANNRIACSLGRKLFNLNYRDSKMAATKGEWVDFKARRTGVSESAVFRYRPAGKPRNARPGSLDYFLTERYALYASCGATRRLWRGRVHHPPYQIFDADMEHVSSLPAEWNGQDRLSGPPQHACVSPGVRVDIFRLQQVRYVDAHTQPDTYE
;
A
#
# COMPACT_ATOMS: atom_id res chain seq x y z
N MET A 1 -0.89 9.78 20.96
CA MET A 1 -1.07 9.25 19.59
C MET A 1 0.15 8.40 19.30
N SER A 2 0.00 7.09 19.15
CA SER A 2 1.12 6.25 18.74
C SER A 2 1.42 6.51 17.26
N ASN A 3 2.36 7.40 16.98
CA ASN A 3 2.87 7.58 15.61
C ASN A 3 3.67 6.33 15.25
N PHE A 4 3.00 5.34 14.63
CA PHE A 4 3.70 4.23 14.02
C PHE A 4 4.16 4.66 12.63
N LEU A 5 5.38 4.29 12.27
CA LEU A 5 5.92 4.48 10.93
C LEU A 5 5.62 3.23 10.12
N GLU A 6 5.24 3.44 8.87
CA GLU A 6 4.94 2.38 7.92
C GLU A 6 5.58 2.71 6.57
N LEU A 7 6.09 1.68 5.90
CA LEU A 7 6.58 1.71 4.53
C LEU A 7 5.93 0.54 3.78
N ASN A 8 5.30 0.83 2.65
CA ASN A 8 4.62 -0.19 1.87
C ASN A 8 5.25 -0.35 0.48
N VAL A 9 5.26 -1.59 0.01
CA VAL A 9 5.46 -1.92 -1.40
C VAL A 9 4.18 -2.57 -1.87
N ARG A 10 3.51 -1.93 -2.82
CA ARG A 10 2.17 -2.33 -3.25
C ARG A 10 2.03 -2.26 -4.76
N THR A 11 1.05 -2.99 -5.26
CA THR A 11 0.57 -2.89 -6.64
C THR A 11 -0.94 -2.66 -6.66
N TYR A 12 -1.46 -2.41 -7.85
CA TYR A 12 -2.87 -2.14 -8.11
C TYR A 12 -3.45 -3.29 -8.91
N VAL A 13 -4.60 -3.80 -8.47
CA VAL A 13 -5.25 -4.97 -9.04
C VAL A 13 -6.72 -4.70 -9.26
N TYR A 14 -7.34 -5.50 -10.14
CA TYR A 14 -8.79 -5.59 -10.30
C TYR A 14 -9.21 -7.01 -9.93
N ASP A 15 -10.35 -7.16 -9.24
CA ASP A 15 -11.00 -8.47 -9.17
C ASP A 15 -11.77 -8.79 -10.45
N THR A 16 -12.39 -9.97 -10.49
CA THR A 16 -13.17 -10.45 -11.64
C THR A 16 -14.43 -9.63 -11.90
N GLU A 17 -14.89 -8.84 -10.93
CA GLU A 17 -16.01 -7.90 -11.08
C GLU A 17 -15.54 -6.51 -11.54
N GLY A 18 -14.23 -6.34 -11.77
CA GLY A 18 -13.64 -5.06 -12.20
C GLY A 18 -13.47 -4.06 -11.06
N ILE A 19 -13.51 -4.48 -9.79
CA ILE A 19 -13.35 -3.56 -8.66
C ILE A 19 -11.85 -3.29 -8.42
N PRO A 20 -11.39 -2.02 -8.51
CA PRO A 20 -9.99 -1.68 -8.32
C PRO A 20 -9.61 -1.69 -6.83
N GLY A 21 -8.44 -2.22 -6.51
CA GLY A 21 -7.89 -2.17 -5.17
C GLY A 21 -6.37 -2.21 -5.13
N VAL A 22 -5.84 -2.19 -3.91
CA VAL A 22 -4.41 -2.35 -3.63
C VAL A 22 -4.10 -3.77 -3.19
N TRP A 23 -2.93 -4.25 -3.57
CA TRP A 23 -2.31 -5.47 -3.04
C TRP A 23 -0.94 -5.12 -2.47
N PHE A 24 -0.69 -5.53 -1.23
CA PHE A 24 0.58 -5.25 -0.57
C PHE A 24 1.54 -6.42 -0.75
N PHE A 25 2.68 -6.18 -1.41
CA PHE A 25 3.82 -7.09 -1.33
C PHE A 25 4.39 -7.10 0.08
N SER A 26 4.53 -5.92 0.70
CA SER A 26 4.85 -5.80 2.12
C SER A 26 4.24 -4.56 2.77
N LEU A 27 4.03 -4.66 4.07
CA LEU A 27 3.77 -3.56 4.99
C LEU A 27 4.81 -3.59 6.09
N ASP A 28 5.89 -2.84 5.92
CA ASP A 28 6.94 -2.73 6.91
C ASP A 28 6.50 -1.71 7.97
N ALA A 29 6.60 -2.04 9.26
CA ALA A 29 6.30 -1.07 10.31
C ALA A 29 7.18 -1.24 11.55
N ASN A 30 7.32 -0.15 12.32
CA ASN A 30 8.08 -0.13 13.58
C ASN A 30 7.25 -0.53 14.82
N ASN A 31 5.99 -0.95 14.64
CA ASN A 31 5.11 -1.36 15.71
C ASN A 31 4.68 -2.83 15.55
N ARG A 32 5.27 -3.70 16.37
CA ARG A 32 5.02 -5.15 16.36
C ARG A 32 3.56 -5.52 16.64
N ILE A 33 2.83 -4.70 17.39
CA ILE A 33 1.41 -4.93 17.74
C ILE A 33 0.53 -4.64 16.52
N ALA A 34 0.74 -3.49 15.85
CA ALA A 34 0.05 -3.16 14.60
C ALA A 34 0.33 -4.23 13.53
N CYS A 35 1.58 -4.66 13.39
CA CYS A 35 1.96 -5.76 12.50
C CYS A 35 1.23 -7.07 12.83
N SER A 36 1.10 -7.40 14.11
CA SER A 36 0.41 -8.63 14.56
C SER A 36 -1.09 -8.57 14.30
N LEU A 37 -1.72 -7.42 14.55
CA LEU A 37 -3.14 -7.22 14.31
C LEU A 37 -3.47 -7.20 12.82
N GLY A 38 -2.66 -6.52 12.00
CA GLY A 38 -2.77 -6.50 10.55
C GLY A 38 -2.65 -7.89 9.91
N ARG A 39 -1.69 -8.70 10.37
CA ARG A 39 -1.57 -10.11 9.94
C ARG A 39 -2.80 -10.94 10.30
N LYS A 40 -3.26 -10.84 11.56
CA LYS A 40 -4.33 -11.68 12.09
C LYS A 40 -5.71 -11.33 11.52
N LEU A 41 -6.02 -10.04 11.36
CA LEU A 41 -7.34 -9.59 10.93
C LEU A 41 -7.46 -9.46 9.42
N PHE A 42 -6.37 -9.08 8.75
CA PHE A 42 -6.40 -8.70 7.34
C PHE A 42 -5.53 -9.57 6.43
N ASN A 43 -4.87 -10.61 6.95
CA ASN A 43 -3.93 -11.47 6.20
C ASN A 43 -2.85 -10.66 5.45
N LEU A 44 -2.50 -9.48 5.96
CA LEU A 44 -1.56 -8.57 5.32
C LEU A 44 -0.11 -8.99 5.62
N ASN A 45 0.78 -8.86 4.64
CA ASN A 45 2.19 -9.24 4.74
C ASN A 45 3.02 -8.21 5.55
N TYR A 46 2.69 -8.06 6.83
CA TYR A 46 3.42 -7.14 7.70
C TYR A 46 4.82 -7.67 8.04
N ARG A 47 5.82 -6.80 7.92
CA ARG A 47 7.22 -7.05 8.21
C ARG A 47 7.71 -6.14 9.32
N ASP A 48 8.50 -6.71 10.22
CA ASP A 48 9.12 -5.95 11.31
C ASP A 48 10.28 -5.14 10.75
N SER A 49 10.31 -3.84 11.09
CA SER A 49 11.28 -2.90 10.54
C SER A 49 11.71 -1.88 11.59
N LYS A 50 13.01 -1.60 11.66
CA LYS A 50 13.53 -0.44 12.41
C LYS A 50 13.34 0.80 11.55
N MET A 51 12.63 1.80 12.06
CA MET A 51 12.32 3.02 11.31
C MET A 51 12.53 4.28 12.14
N ALA A 52 12.91 5.36 11.46
CA ALA A 52 12.99 6.70 12.00
C ALA A 52 12.48 7.71 10.96
N ALA A 53 11.80 8.75 11.42
CA ALA A 53 11.36 9.85 10.59
C ALA A 53 11.49 11.17 11.33
N THR A 54 12.09 12.17 10.69
CA THR A 54 12.15 13.55 11.18
C THR A 54 11.38 14.43 10.20
N LYS A 55 10.48 15.27 10.71
CA LYS A 55 9.66 16.19 9.90
C LYS A 55 10.09 17.62 10.19
N GLY A 56 10.63 18.29 9.18
CA GLY A 56 10.90 19.72 9.16
C GLY A 56 10.48 20.32 7.82
N GLU A 57 11.31 21.19 7.24
CA GLU A 57 11.15 21.59 5.83
C GLU A 57 11.24 20.37 4.90
N TRP A 58 12.18 19.48 5.22
CA TRP A 58 12.32 18.16 4.60
C TRP A 58 11.83 17.08 5.56
N VAL A 59 11.32 15.99 4.97
CA VAL A 59 11.07 14.74 5.67
C VAL A 59 12.22 13.79 5.38
N ASP A 60 13.00 13.49 6.41
CA ASP A 60 14.01 12.44 6.38
C ASP A 60 13.38 11.15 6.92
N PHE A 61 13.27 10.12 6.08
CA PHE A 61 12.70 8.83 6.45
C PHE A 61 13.70 7.71 6.20
N LYS A 62 13.89 6.85 7.19
CA LYS A 62 14.78 5.68 7.11
C LYS A 62 14.06 4.44 7.59
N ALA A 63 14.21 3.34 6.85
CA ALA A 63 13.68 2.04 7.23
C ALA A 63 14.71 0.93 6.99
N ARG A 64 14.74 -0.06 7.88
CA ARG A 64 15.51 -1.30 7.71
C ARG A 64 14.70 -2.49 8.19
N ARG A 65 14.34 -3.37 7.25
CA ARG A 65 13.63 -4.62 7.54
C ARG A 65 14.46 -5.54 8.42
N THR A 66 13.83 -6.22 9.37
CA THR A 66 14.50 -7.24 10.16
C THR A 66 15.03 -8.34 9.24
N GLY A 67 16.32 -8.66 9.35
CA GLY A 67 17.00 -9.65 8.51
C GLY A 67 17.73 -9.08 7.28
N VAL A 68 17.63 -7.78 7.01
CA VAL A 68 18.42 -7.13 5.94
C VAL A 68 19.48 -6.20 6.53
N SER A 69 20.63 -6.07 5.84
CA SER A 69 21.77 -5.25 6.28
C SER A 69 21.59 -3.77 5.93
N GLU A 70 21.10 -3.48 4.73
CA GLU A 70 21.00 -2.13 4.19
C GLU A 70 19.72 -1.41 4.61
N SER A 71 19.80 -0.09 4.78
CA SER A 71 18.64 0.74 5.12
C SER A 71 18.14 1.47 3.87
N ALA A 72 16.85 1.43 3.62
CA ALA A 72 16.20 2.33 2.67
C ALA A 72 16.15 3.75 3.27
N VAL A 73 16.54 4.74 2.47
CA VAL A 73 16.58 6.15 2.87
C VAL A 73 15.79 6.97 1.86
N PHE A 74 14.97 7.87 2.38
CA PHE A 74 14.16 8.80 1.60
C PHE A 74 14.29 10.19 2.20
N ARG A 75 14.39 11.19 1.33
CA ARG A 75 14.39 12.60 1.71
C ARG A 75 13.54 13.38 0.72
N TYR A 76 12.41 13.89 1.19
CA TYR A 76 11.41 14.52 0.34
C TYR A 76 10.71 15.68 1.04
N ARG A 77 10.10 16.58 0.28
CA ARG A 77 9.23 17.64 0.79
C ARG A 77 8.05 17.89 -0.15
N PRO A 78 6.91 18.40 0.34
CA PRO A 78 5.83 18.84 -0.53
C PRO A 78 6.29 20.02 -1.39
N ALA A 79 5.87 20.03 -2.66
CA ALA A 79 6.12 21.06 -3.64
C ALA A 79 4.81 21.53 -4.28
N GLY A 80 4.78 22.79 -4.70
CA GLY A 80 3.64 23.38 -5.38
C GLY A 80 2.41 23.58 -4.49
N LYS A 81 1.23 23.60 -5.11
CA LYS A 81 -0.07 23.82 -4.45
C LYS A 81 -0.78 22.49 -4.20
N PRO A 82 -1.58 22.37 -3.11
CA PRO A 82 -2.38 21.19 -2.88
C PRO A 82 -3.42 21.00 -4.00
N ARG A 83 -3.66 19.75 -4.37
CA ARG A 83 -4.72 19.36 -5.31
C ARG A 83 -5.41 18.09 -4.85
N ASN A 84 -6.62 17.88 -5.34
CA ASN A 84 -7.26 16.57 -5.31
C ASN A 84 -6.96 15.84 -6.62
N ALA A 85 -6.88 14.52 -6.56
CA ALA A 85 -6.74 13.69 -7.73
C ALA A 85 -7.96 13.81 -8.66
N ARG A 86 -7.73 14.02 -9.95
CA ARG A 86 -8.80 14.10 -10.96
C ARG A 86 -9.18 12.69 -11.43
N PRO A 87 -10.47 12.31 -11.51
CA PRO A 87 -10.86 11.03 -12.08
C PRO A 87 -10.19 10.78 -13.45
N GLY A 88 -9.64 9.57 -13.62
CA GLY A 88 -8.90 9.18 -14.82
C GLY A 88 -7.43 9.61 -14.87
N SER A 89 -6.93 10.39 -13.90
CA SER A 89 -5.50 10.72 -13.81
C SER A 89 -4.67 9.62 -13.12
N LEU A 90 -3.35 9.68 -13.30
CA LEU A 90 -2.43 8.82 -12.56
C LEU A 90 -2.52 9.05 -11.05
N ASP A 91 -2.65 10.30 -10.58
CA ASP A 91 -2.88 10.60 -9.16
C ASP A 91 -4.08 9.81 -8.63
N TYR A 92 -5.21 9.83 -9.35
CA TYR A 92 -6.43 9.14 -8.94
C TYR A 92 -6.24 7.63 -8.95
N PHE A 93 -5.52 7.13 -9.95
CA PHE A 93 -5.13 5.73 -9.99
C PHE A 93 -4.24 5.35 -8.79
N LEU A 94 -3.35 6.21 -8.32
CA LEU A 94 -2.42 5.85 -7.25
C LEU A 94 -2.99 6.09 -5.84
N THR A 95 -3.84 7.09 -5.64
CA THR A 95 -4.29 7.52 -4.30
C THR A 95 -5.72 7.08 -3.97
N GLU A 96 -6.62 7.06 -4.94
CA GLU A 96 -8.04 6.80 -4.70
C GLU A 96 -8.31 5.29 -4.80
N ARG A 97 -7.99 4.57 -3.71
CA ARG A 97 -8.19 3.12 -3.60
C ARG A 97 -8.99 2.75 -2.36
N TYR A 98 -10.22 2.34 -2.62
CA TYR A 98 -11.22 2.05 -1.58
C TYR A 98 -11.40 0.54 -1.33
N ALA A 99 -10.53 -0.29 -1.90
CA ALA A 99 -10.45 -1.71 -1.63
C ALA A 99 -8.99 -2.12 -1.43
N LEU A 100 -8.77 -3.03 -0.48
CA LEU A 100 -7.54 -3.80 -0.37
C LEU A 100 -7.85 -5.28 -0.59
N TYR A 101 -6.89 -5.98 -1.19
CA TYR A 101 -6.95 -7.42 -1.40
C TYR A 101 -5.84 -8.11 -0.62
N ALA A 102 -6.16 -9.29 -0.08
CA ALA A 102 -5.23 -10.15 0.62
C ALA A 102 -5.55 -11.62 0.33
N SER A 103 -4.55 -12.48 0.37
CA SER A 103 -4.74 -13.93 0.31
C SER A 103 -4.31 -14.57 1.61
N CYS A 104 -5.15 -15.49 2.11
CA CYS A 104 -4.78 -16.32 3.24
C CYS A 104 -3.90 -17.46 2.74
N GLY A 105 -2.61 -17.46 3.11
CA GLY A 105 -1.64 -18.45 2.61
C GLY A 105 -2.06 -19.92 2.79
N ALA A 106 -2.79 -20.24 3.87
CA ALA A 106 -3.26 -21.61 4.15
C ALA A 106 -4.40 -22.06 3.23
N THR A 107 -5.29 -21.15 2.83
CA THR A 107 -6.48 -21.50 2.03
C THR A 107 -6.39 -21.06 0.58
N ARG A 108 -5.40 -20.21 0.26
CA ARG A 108 -5.24 -19.47 -1.00
C ARG A 108 -6.48 -18.66 -1.42
N ARG A 109 -7.46 -18.49 -0.51
CA ARG A 109 -8.68 -17.73 -0.78
C ARG A 109 -8.36 -16.25 -0.83
N LEU A 110 -8.95 -15.58 -1.82
CA LEU A 110 -8.89 -14.14 -1.96
C LEU A 110 -9.90 -13.47 -1.02
N TRP A 111 -9.44 -12.41 -0.35
CA TRP A 111 -10.24 -11.60 0.55
C TRP A 111 -10.16 -10.14 0.10
N ARG A 112 -11.27 -9.43 0.26
CA ARG A 112 -11.41 -8.00 0.00
C ARG A 112 -11.78 -7.28 1.28
N GLY A 113 -11.03 -6.26 1.63
CA GLY A 113 -11.38 -5.29 2.67
C GLY A 113 -11.82 -3.99 2.04
N ARG A 114 -12.92 -3.39 2.52
CA ARG A 114 -13.26 -2.02 2.14
C ARG A 114 -12.39 -1.06 2.92
N VAL A 115 -11.84 -0.08 2.22
CA VAL A 115 -11.07 1.02 2.76
C VAL A 115 -11.89 2.29 2.55
N HIS A 116 -12.09 3.05 3.62
CA HIS A 116 -12.74 4.35 3.53
C HIS A 116 -11.79 5.43 4.00
N HIS A 117 -11.71 6.49 3.20
CA HIS A 117 -11.02 7.72 3.52
C HIS A 117 -11.67 8.85 2.71
N PRO A 118 -11.61 10.11 3.18
CA PRO A 118 -11.87 11.24 2.30
C PRO A 118 -10.82 11.29 1.18
N PRO A 119 -11.11 11.88 0.01
CA PRO A 119 -10.12 12.03 -1.05
C PRO A 119 -8.82 12.66 -0.54
N TYR A 120 -7.69 12.16 -1.01
CA TYR A 120 -6.40 12.69 -0.57
C TYR A 120 -6.20 14.10 -1.13
N GLN A 121 -5.85 15.03 -0.26
CA GLN A 121 -5.17 16.25 -0.67
C GLN A 121 -3.69 15.91 -0.87
N ILE A 122 -3.19 16.11 -2.09
CA ILE A 122 -1.82 15.78 -2.48
C ILE A 122 -1.06 17.02 -2.98
N PHE A 123 0.25 16.96 -2.80
CA PHE A 123 1.24 17.89 -3.31
C PHE A 123 2.19 17.12 -4.22
N ASP A 124 2.83 17.80 -5.17
CA ASP A 124 4.00 17.21 -5.81
C ASP A 124 5.10 17.01 -4.77
N ALA A 125 6.08 16.17 -5.07
CA ALA A 125 7.19 15.89 -4.17
C ALA A 125 8.52 16.29 -4.80
N ASP A 126 9.25 17.20 -4.15
CA ASP A 126 10.68 17.30 -4.37
C ASP A 126 11.35 16.13 -3.62
N MET A 127 12.29 15.45 -4.27
CA MET A 127 13.02 14.33 -3.66
C MET A 127 14.52 14.49 -3.87
N GLU A 128 15.28 14.46 -2.78
CA GLU A 128 16.75 14.46 -2.80
C GLU A 128 17.31 13.03 -2.72
N HIS A 129 16.64 12.16 -1.96
CA HIS A 129 17.02 10.76 -1.83
C HIS A 129 15.80 9.85 -1.96
N VAL A 130 15.95 8.78 -2.74
CA VAL A 130 14.95 7.73 -2.94
C VAL A 130 15.66 6.38 -2.95
N SER A 131 15.06 5.38 -2.31
CA SER A 131 15.60 4.02 -2.29
C SER A 131 14.65 3.02 -2.94
N SER A 132 15.18 2.20 -3.84
CA SER A 132 14.49 1.06 -4.46
C SER A 132 14.57 -0.22 -3.63
N LEU A 133 15.43 -0.26 -2.58
CA LEU A 133 15.67 -1.45 -1.76
C LEU A 133 14.39 -2.13 -1.25
N PRO A 134 13.29 -1.42 -0.91
CA PRO A 134 12.06 -2.09 -0.48
C PRO A 134 11.50 -3.06 -1.53
N ALA A 135 11.68 -2.81 -2.83
CA ALA A 135 11.29 -3.74 -3.89
C ALA A 135 12.12 -5.03 -3.81
N GLU A 136 13.44 -4.90 -3.67
CA GLU A 136 14.39 -6.01 -3.55
C GLU A 136 14.12 -6.86 -2.30
N TRP A 137 13.72 -6.24 -1.18
CA TRP A 137 13.32 -6.99 0.01
C TRP A 137 12.11 -7.91 -0.24
N ASN A 138 11.33 -7.65 -1.28
CA ASN A 138 10.18 -8.45 -1.72
C ASN A 138 10.53 -9.39 -2.90
N GLY A 139 11.81 -9.55 -3.22
CA GLY A 139 12.29 -10.44 -4.29
C GLY A 139 12.10 -9.88 -5.70
N GLN A 140 11.85 -8.57 -5.83
CA GLN A 140 11.75 -7.89 -7.12
C GLN A 140 13.13 -7.39 -7.55
N ASP A 141 13.32 -7.23 -8.86
CA ASP A 141 14.55 -6.65 -9.39
C ASP A 141 14.75 -5.21 -8.90
N ARG A 142 16.02 -4.80 -8.84
CA ARG A 142 16.37 -3.43 -8.48
C ARG A 142 15.81 -2.45 -9.52
N LEU A 143 14.94 -1.57 -9.06
CA LEU A 143 14.40 -0.49 -9.87
C LEU A 143 15.51 0.56 -10.10
N SER A 144 15.67 1.00 -11.36
CA SER A 144 16.67 1.99 -11.76
C SER A 144 16.01 3.27 -12.27
N GLY A 145 16.74 4.38 -12.19
CA GLY A 145 16.26 5.71 -12.56
C GLY A 145 15.42 6.40 -11.49
N PRO A 146 15.03 7.66 -11.73
CA PRO A 146 14.16 8.41 -10.82
C PRO A 146 12.73 7.84 -10.84
N PRO A 147 11.94 8.04 -9.78
CA PRO A 147 10.53 7.70 -9.80
C PRO A 147 9.80 8.43 -10.93
N GLN A 148 8.95 7.71 -11.66
CA GLN A 148 8.12 8.30 -12.72
C GLN A 148 7.02 9.22 -12.16
N HIS A 149 6.68 9.04 -10.89
CA HIS A 149 5.68 9.85 -10.19
C HIS A 149 5.99 9.86 -8.69
N ALA A 150 5.81 11.02 -8.04
CA ALA A 150 5.95 11.17 -6.60
C ALA A 150 5.01 12.27 -6.10
N CYS A 151 4.31 11.99 -5.00
CA CYS A 151 3.43 12.95 -4.33
C CYS A 151 3.46 12.77 -2.81
N VAL A 152 3.11 13.83 -2.08
CA VAL A 152 3.02 13.85 -0.62
C VAL A 152 1.60 14.22 -0.20
N SER A 153 1.11 13.61 0.88
CA SER A 153 -0.13 14.03 1.54
C SER A 153 0.14 14.27 3.03
N PRO A 154 -0.52 15.26 3.66
CA PRO A 154 -0.52 15.39 5.12
C PRO A 154 -1.18 14.19 5.82
N GLY A 155 -1.83 13.30 5.06
CA GLY A 155 -2.52 12.13 5.55
C GLY A 155 -4.02 12.38 5.71
N VAL A 156 -4.77 11.30 5.72
CA VAL A 156 -6.21 11.28 5.95
C VAL A 156 -6.52 10.22 7.00
N ARG A 157 -7.68 10.34 7.66
CA ARG A 157 -8.19 9.22 8.45
C ARG A 157 -8.57 8.09 7.50
N VAL A 158 -8.06 6.90 7.78
CA VAL A 158 -8.36 5.68 7.03
C VAL A 158 -9.06 4.70 7.95
N ASP A 159 -10.23 4.24 7.52
CA ASP A 159 -10.99 3.18 8.17
C ASP A 159 -10.95 1.93 7.28
N ILE A 160 -10.57 0.79 7.87
CA ILE A 160 -10.54 -0.51 7.18
C ILE A 160 -11.64 -1.39 7.78
N PHE A 161 -12.59 -1.78 6.94
CA PHE A 161 -13.68 -2.65 7.34
C PHE A 161 -13.30 -4.12 7.24
N ARG A 162 -14.09 -4.97 7.91
CA ARG A 162 -13.90 -6.43 7.95
C ARG A 162 -13.70 -7.02 6.55
N LEU A 163 -12.75 -7.94 6.44
CA LEU A 163 -12.52 -8.71 5.22
C LEU A 163 -13.75 -9.56 4.86
N GLN A 164 -14.07 -9.57 3.57
CA GLN A 164 -15.05 -10.46 2.96
C GLN A 164 -14.34 -11.36 1.96
N GLN A 165 -14.68 -12.64 1.95
CA GLN A 165 -14.12 -13.55 0.95
C GLN A 165 -14.67 -13.17 -0.42
N VAL A 166 -13.78 -13.00 -1.41
CA VAL A 166 -14.18 -12.84 -2.81
C VAL A 166 -14.64 -14.21 -3.29
N ARG A 167 -15.90 -14.31 -3.69
CA ARG A 167 -16.47 -15.54 -4.26
C ARG A 167 -16.30 -15.47 -5.77
N TYR A 168 -15.62 -16.45 -6.34
CA TYR A 168 -15.65 -16.64 -7.78
C TYR A 168 -17.01 -17.23 -8.13
N VAL A 169 -17.69 -16.62 -9.10
CA VAL A 169 -18.74 -17.31 -9.85
C VAL A 169 -18.01 -17.85 -11.07
N ASP A 170 -17.87 -19.18 -11.18
CA ASP A 170 -17.30 -19.78 -12.37
C ASP A 170 -18.20 -19.40 -13.56
N ALA A 171 -17.63 -18.71 -14.55
CA ALA A 171 -18.31 -18.42 -15.81
C ALA A 171 -18.56 -19.68 -16.67
N HIS A 172 -18.30 -20.87 -16.12
CA HIS A 172 -18.49 -22.17 -16.76
C HIS A 172 -19.52 -23.07 -16.05
N THR A 173 -20.23 -22.57 -15.04
CA THR A 173 -21.44 -23.26 -14.58
C THR A 173 -22.62 -22.77 -15.43
N GLN A 174 -22.69 -23.29 -16.65
CA GLN A 174 -23.94 -23.27 -17.42
C GLN A 174 -24.99 -23.98 -16.56
N PRO A 175 -26.14 -23.38 -16.23
CA PRO A 175 -27.20 -24.13 -15.59
C PRO A 175 -27.61 -25.23 -16.57
N ASP A 176 -27.55 -26.49 -16.12
CA ASP A 176 -28.23 -27.60 -16.79
C ASP A 176 -29.69 -27.18 -16.96
N THR A 177 -30.04 -26.74 -18.17
CA THR A 177 -31.44 -26.61 -18.56
C THR A 177 -31.98 -28.02 -18.67
N TYR A 178 -32.70 -28.44 -17.64
CA TYR A 178 -33.61 -29.58 -17.69
C TYR A 178 -34.73 -29.28 -18.69
N GLU A 179 -34.90 -30.22 -19.62
CA GLU A 179 -36.00 -30.49 -20.56
C GLU A 179 -36.40 -29.40 -21.59
#